data_AF-A0A9E1UWX1-F1
#
_entry.id   AF-A0A9E1UWX1-F1
#
_cell.length_a   1.000
_cell.length_b   1.000
_cell.length_c   1.000
_cell.angle_alpha   90.00
_cell.angle_beta   90.00
_cell.angle_gamma   90.00
#
_symmetry.space_group_name_H-M   'P 1'
#
loop_
_entity.id
_entity.type
_entity.pdbx_description
1 polymer ?
#
loop_
_entity_poly.entity_id
_entity_poly.type
_entity_poly.pdbx_seq_one_letter_code
_entity_poly.pdbx_strand_id
1 'polypeptide(L)' 'MRFDLLRSPLTDPAENLALEEHLFRARSGEQAHVLLYRNAPCVVIGRNQNPWVECDVEWLTKRG' A
#
# COMPACT_ATOMS: atom_id res chain seq x y z
N MET A 1 24.68 6.45 5.42
CA MET A 1 23.26 6.83 5.34
C MET A 1 22.49 5.94 6.30
N ARG A 2 21.73 6.51 7.25
CA ARG A 2 21.01 5.76 8.30
C ARG A 2 19.52 5.78 7.95
N PHE A 3 18.85 4.64 8.06
CA PHE A 3 17.42 4.52 7.88
C PHE A 3 16.82 3.67 8.99
N ASP A 4 15.56 3.90 9.31
CA ASP A 4 14.81 3.03 10.20
C ASP A 4 14.04 1.99 9.38
N LEU A 5 14.17 0.73 9.79
CA LEU A 5 13.44 -0.37 9.20
C LEU A 5 12.15 -0.63 10.00
N LEU A 6 11.00 -0.42 9.36
CA LEU A 6 9.68 -0.64 9.91
C LEU A 6 9.06 -1.89 9.25
N ARG A 7 8.32 -2.68 10.02
CA ARG A 7 7.57 -3.83 9.51
C ARG A 7 6.13 -3.77 9.98
N SER A 8 5.18 -3.76 9.04
CA SER A 8 3.76 -3.90 9.37
C SER A 8 3.40 -5.36 9.62
N PRO A 9 2.69 -5.70 10.72
CA PRO A 9 2.10 -7.02 10.91
C PRO A 9 0.76 -7.17 10.18
N LEU A 10 0.20 -6.09 9.63
CA LEU A 10 -1.11 -6.06 9.00
C LEU A 10 -1.04 -6.71 7.62
N THR A 11 -2.12 -7.40 7.25
CA THR A 11 -2.29 -7.98 5.92
C THR A 11 -3.38 -7.32 5.10
N ASP A 12 -4.19 -6.44 5.71
CA ASP A 12 -5.19 -5.70 4.96
C ASP A 12 -4.51 -4.65 4.05
N PRO A 13 -4.78 -4.65 2.73
CA PRO A 13 -4.16 -3.71 1.80
C PRO A 13 -4.50 -2.24 2.10
N ALA A 14 -5.73 -1.94 2.53
CA ALA A 14 -6.16 -0.58 2.82
C ALA A 14 -5.46 -0.05 4.07
N GLU A 15 -5.30 -0.88 5.10
CA GLU A 15 -4.54 -0.50 6.30
C GLU A 15 -3.06 -0.27 5.99
N ASN A 16 -2.43 -1.13 5.17
CA ASN A 16 -1.03 -0.96 4.79
C ASN A 16 -0.80 0.32 3.96
N LEU A 17 -1.71 0.64 3.02
CA LEU A 17 -1.64 1.90 2.26
C LEU A 17 -1.88 3.13 3.15
N ALA A 18 -2.80 3.04 4.12
CA ALA A 18 -3.02 4.11 5.09
C ALA A 18 -1.78 4.34 5.98
N LEU A 19 -1.11 3.27 6.40
CA LEU A 19 0.14 3.34 7.15
C LEU A 19 1.26 3.98 6.33
N GLU A 20 1.40 3.59 5.05
CA GLU A 20 2.36 4.18 4.12
C GLU A 20 2.15 5.69 3.98
N GLU A 21 0.91 6.11 3.73
CA GLU A 21 0.55 7.53 3.60
C GLU A 21 0.78 8.30 4.91
N HIS A 22 0.42 7.72 6.05
CA HIS A 22 0.64 8.34 7.36
C HIS A 22 2.14 8.57 7.61
N LEU A 23 2.98 7.55 7.39
CA LEU A 23 4.43 7.66 7.56
C LEU A 23 5.06 8.65 6.58
N PHE A 24 4.56 8.68 5.34
CA PHE A 24 5.00 9.64 4.34
C PHE A 24 4.69 11.09 4.76
N ARG A 25 3.49 11.35 5.30
CA ARG A 25 3.06 12.69 5.76
C ARG A 25 3.66 13.09 7.10
N ALA A 26 3.86 12.15 8.02
CA ALA A 26 4.38 12.39 9.36
C ALA A 26 5.90 12.60 9.37
N ARG A 27 6.58 12.42 8.23
CA ARG A 27 8.04 12.51 8.14
C ARG A 27 8.52 13.92 8.49
N SER A 28 9.15 14.07 9.65
CA SER A 28 9.85 15.28 10.06
C SER A 28 11.35 15.15 9.76
N GLY A 29 11.85 15.94 8.81
CA GLY A 29 13.28 16.04 8.50
C GLY A 29 13.82 15.03 7.47
N GLU A 30 15.14 14.82 7.52
CA GLU A 30 15.93 14.05 6.54
C GLU A 30 15.95 12.53 6.81
N GLN A 31 15.25 12.06 7.85
CA GLN A 31 15.28 10.65 8.26
C GLN A 31 14.58 9.77 7.20
N ALA A 32 15.32 8.78 6.71
CA ALA A 32 14.80 7.81 5.75
C ALA A 32 14.14 6.64 6.50
N HIS A 33 12.96 6.23 6.04
CA HIS A 33 12.27 5.04 6.51
C HIS A 33 12.18 4.01 5.39
N VAL A 34 12.34 2.74 5.74
CA VAL A 34 12.03 1.59 4.88
C VAL A 34 10.90 0.83 5.53
N LEU A 35 9.74 0.78 4.89
CA LEU A 35 8.58 0.03 5.36
C LEU A 35 8.47 -1.29 4.59
N LEU A 36 8.41 -2.40 5.31
CA LEU A 36 8.10 -3.73 4.76
C LEU A 36 6.71 -4.17 5.22
N TYR A 37 5.84 -4.53 4.28
CA TYR A 37 4.54 -5.11 4.56
C TYR A 37 4.16 -6.17 3.52
N ARG A 38 3.12 -6.96 3.83
CA ARG A 38 2.52 -7.94 2.92
C ARG A 38 1.02 -7.74 2.92
N ASN A 39 0.40 -7.87 1.75
CA ASN A 39 -1.04 -7.81 1.62
C ASN A 39 -1.63 -9.23 1.50
N ALA A 40 -2.87 -9.38 1.94
CA ALA A 40 -3.77 -10.43 1.48
C ALA A 40 -4.01 -10.27 -0.04
N PRO A 41 -4.53 -11.29 -0.75
CA PRO A 41 -4.81 -11.18 -2.17
C PRO A 41 -5.62 -9.92 -2.49
N CYS A 42 -5.07 -9.07 -3.35
CA CYS A 42 -5.68 -7.80 -3.72
C CYS A 42 -5.14 -7.29 -5.05
N VAL A 43 -5.90 -6.40 -5.69
CA VAL A 43 -5.43 -5.57 -6.80
C VAL A 43 -5.31 -4.14 -6.29
N VAL A 44 -4.11 -3.56 -6.36
CA VAL A 44 -3.88 -2.14 -6.04
C VAL A 44 -3.88 -1.34 -7.32
N ILE A 45 -4.79 -0.37 -7.43
CA ILE A 45 -4.90 0.50 -8.60
C ILE A 45 -4.15 1.80 -8.31
N GLY A 46 -3.22 2.16 -9.19
CA GLY A 46 -2.50 3.43 -9.12
C GLY A 46 -3.42 4.62 -9.38
N ARG A 47 -3.10 5.79 -8.81
CA ARG A 47 -3.92 7.01 -8.86
C ARG A 47 -4.39 7.42 -10.27
N ASN A 48 -3.62 7.09 -11.30
CA ASN A 48 -3.88 7.49 -12.69
C ASN A 48 -4.23 6.31 -13.62
N GLN A 49 -4.55 5.13 -13.08
CA GLN A 49 -4.95 3.95 -13.84
C GLN A 49 -6.47 3.86 -13.97
N ASN A 50 -6.94 3.22 -15.05
CA ASN A 50 -8.37 2.97 -15.28
C ASN A 50 -8.70 1.50 -14.98
N PRO A 51 -9.39 1.19 -13.86
CA PRO A 51 -9.72 -0.19 -13.50
C PRO A 51 -10.50 -0.95 -14.58
N TRP A 52 -11.43 -0.28 -15.27
CA TRP A 52 -12.31 -0.92 -16.27
C TRP A 52 -11.57 -1.35 -17.53
N VAL A 53 -10.38 -0.82 -17.79
CA VAL A 53 -9.53 -1.18 -18.93
C VAL A 53 -8.43 -2.15 -18.51
N GLU A 54 -7.94 -2.04 -17.28
CA GLU A 54 -6.75 -2.76 -16.82
C GLU A 54 -7.04 -4.06 -16.07
N CYS A 55 -8.27 -4.26 -15.57
CA CYS A 55 -8.64 -5.50 -14.90
C CYS A 55 -10.09 -5.92 -15.13
N ASP A 56 -10.35 -7.21 -14.94
CA ASP A 56 -11.71 -7.77 -14.94
C ASP A 56 -12.39 -7.45 -13.59
N VAL A 57 -12.92 -6.23 -13.50
CA VAL A 57 -13.57 -5.71 -12.28
C VAL A 57 -14.77 -6.57 -11.86
N GLU A 58 -15.50 -7.15 -12.82
CA GLU A 58 -16.65 -8.01 -12.53
C GLU A 58 -16.21 -9.32 -11.88
N TRP A 59 -15.16 -9.95 -12.43
CA TRP A 59 -14.58 -11.15 -11.85
C TRP A 59 -14.01 -10.92 -10.45
N LEU A 60 -13.26 -9.82 -10.27
CA LEU A 60 -12.66 -9.44 -8.98
C LEU A 60 -13.74 -9.22 -7.91
N THR A 61 -14.79 -8.46 -8.24
CA THR A 61 -15.88 -8.15 -7.30
C THR A 61 -16.62 -9.42 -6.85
N LYS A 62 -16.75 -10.42 -7.73
CA LYS A 62 -17.43 -11.69 -7.41
C LYS A 62 -16.59 -12.65 -6.58
N ARG A 63 -15.26 -12.52 -6.57
CA ARG A 63 -14.37 -13.54 -6.01
C ARG A 63 -13.54 -13.10 -4.81
N GLY A 64 -13.52 -11.81 -4.47
CA GLY A 64 -12.72 -11.30 -3.34
C GLY A 64 -11.25 -11.52 -3.61
#